data_AF-A0AAU2VWC7-F1
#
_entry.id   AF-A0AAU2VWC7-F1
#
_cell.length_a   1.000
_cell.length_b   1.000
_cell.length_c   1.000
_cell.angle_alpha   90.00
_cell.angle_beta   90.00
_cell.angle_gamma   90.00
#
_symmetry.space_group_name_H-M   'P 1'
#
loop_
_entity.id
_entity.type
_entity.pdbx_description
1 polymer ?
#
loop_
_entity_poly.entity_id
_entity_poly.type
_entity_poly.pdbx_seq_one_letter_code
_entity_poly.pdbx_strand_id
1 'polypeptide(L)'
;MTNTALRDETTSPETMPVRVKDPTVPTNPWTPPHGEEEARRYLSAVREWASVDWNEVYDDLDTILHGEEEISHHAAGPSGGAPLPNYNNDALTQRFLMALKLLVARALRDKADEKHPDIAALIGQALTLRAEVVAGDAGQTIGLVRKLARLTLDLAELLEEAGIVRGLVEC
;
A
#
# COMPACT_ATOMS: atom_id res chain seq x y z
N MET A 1 -45.37 -43.13 -13.33
CA MET A 1 -45.41 -42.09 -14.37
C MET A 1 -45.97 -40.83 -13.71
N THR A 2 -45.08 -39.98 -13.17
CA THR A 2 -44.62 -38.69 -13.74
C THR A 2 -45.63 -37.55 -13.55
N ASN A 3 -45.34 -36.62 -12.62
CA ASN A 3 -45.02 -35.18 -12.86
C ASN A 3 -46.30 -34.30 -12.87
N THR A 4 -46.42 -33.07 -12.33
CA THR A 4 -45.50 -31.95 -12.06
C THR A 4 -46.13 -30.96 -11.05
N ALA A 5 -45.23 -30.25 -10.36
CA ALA A 5 -45.32 -29.08 -9.47
C ALA A 5 -46.43 -28.02 -9.68
N LEU A 6 -46.78 -27.34 -8.57
CA LEU A 6 -46.54 -25.90 -8.46
C LEU A 6 -46.27 -25.51 -6.99
N ARG A 7 -45.14 -24.83 -6.78
CA ARG A 7 -44.75 -24.12 -5.55
C ARG A 7 -45.68 -22.92 -5.35
N ASP A 8 -45.87 -22.52 -4.08
CA ASP A 8 -45.61 -21.12 -3.77
C ASP A 8 -45.02 -21.00 -2.36
N GLU A 9 -43.79 -20.49 -2.34
CA GLU A 9 -43.01 -20.14 -1.15
C GLU A 9 -43.52 -18.78 -0.65
N THR A 10 -44.23 -18.75 0.48
CA THR A 10 -44.29 -17.53 1.29
C THR A 10 -43.15 -17.60 2.30
N THR A 11 -41.96 -17.17 1.85
CA THR A 11 -40.83 -16.82 2.70
C THR A 11 -41.25 -15.68 3.63
N SER A 12 -41.48 -16.03 4.89
CA SER A 12 -41.57 -15.06 5.97
C SER A 12 -40.24 -14.31 6.05
N PRO A 13 -40.22 -12.96 6.15
CA PRO A 13 -38.97 -12.25 6.29
C PRO A 13 -38.34 -12.67 7.62
N GLU A 14 -37.15 -13.28 7.58
CA GLU A 14 -36.33 -13.51 8.75
C GLU A 14 -36.13 -12.18 9.46
N THR A 15 -36.87 -12.01 10.55
CA THR A 15 -36.73 -10.85 11.41
C THR A 15 -35.41 -11.05 12.13
N MET A 16 -34.38 -10.31 11.69
CA MET A 16 -33.08 -10.26 12.36
C MET A 16 -33.30 -10.17 13.88
N PRO A 17 -32.71 -11.05 14.70
CA PRO A 17 -32.92 -11.00 16.13
C PRO A 17 -32.47 -9.64 16.63
N VAL A 18 -33.43 -8.82 17.08
CA VAL A 18 -33.14 -7.57 17.76
C VAL A 18 -32.39 -7.94 19.02
N ARG A 19 -31.11 -7.58 19.09
CA ARG A 19 -30.28 -7.77 20.27
C ARG A 19 -30.93 -7.00 21.42
N VAL A 20 -31.70 -7.70 22.26
CA VAL A 20 -32.29 -7.15 23.46
C VAL A 20 -31.13 -6.65 24.32
N LYS A 21 -31.11 -5.33 24.61
CA LYS A 21 -30.08 -4.75 25.49
C LYS A 21 -30.20 -5.45 26.84
N ASP A 22 -29.17 -6.19 27.20
CA ASP A 22 -29.05 -6.78 28.53
C ASP A 22 -29.04 -5.63 29.57
N PRO A 23 -30.03 -5.56 30.47
CA PRO A 23 -30.15 -4.46 31.44
C PRO A 23 -29.02 -4.46 32.48
N THR A 24 -28.20 -5.50 32.52
CA THR A 24 -27.05 -5.61 33.45
C THR A 24 -25.76 -5.06 32.87
N VAL A 25 -25.70 -4.77 31.56
CA VAL A 25 -24.53 -4.16 30.92
C VAL A 25 -24.55 -2.66 31.21
N PRO A 26 -23.52 -2.09 31.87
CA PRO A 26 -23.43 -0.66 32.07
C PRO A 26 -23.51 0.06 30.73
N THR A 27 -24.60 0.78 30.48
CA THR A 27 -24.78 1.60 29.27
C THR A 27 -24.06 2.93 29.42
N ASN A 28 -22.84 2.92 29.97
CA ASN A 28 -22.02 4.12 29.94
C ASN A 28 -21.89 4.51 28.47
N PRO A 29 -22.31 5.73 28.10
CA PRO A 29 -22.11 6.22 26.75
C PRO A 29 -20.63 6.08 26.43
N TRP A 30 -20.31 5.36 25.36
CA TRP A 30 -18.95 5.36 24.88
C TRP A 30 -18.61 6.80 24.50
N THR A 31 -17.69 7.40 25.24
CA THR A 31 -17.11 8.69 24.88
C THR A 31 -16.02 8.41 23.86
N PRO A 32 -16.13 8.91 22.63
CA PRO A 32 -15.07 8.75 21.65
C PRO A 32 -13.76 9.33 22.22
N PRO A 33 -12.62 8.63 22.09
CA PRO A 33 -11.33 9.16 22.53
C PRO A 33 -10.93 10.42 21.75
N HIS A 34 -11.53 10.65 20.58
CA HIS A 34 -11.26 11.75 19.67
C HIS A 34 -12.54 12.51 19.34
N GLY A 35 -12.44 13.84 19.17
CA GLY A 35 -13.56 14.64 18.68
C GLY A 35 -13.98 14.24 17.26
N GLU A 36 -15.19 14.63 16.84
CA GLU A 36 -15.73 14.27 15.51
C GLU A 36 -14.79 14.68 14.36
N GLU A 37 -14.16 15.85 14.46
CA GLU A 37 -13.25 16.35 13.43
C GLU A 37 -11.95 15.54 13.34
N GLU A 38 -11.44 15.10 14.49
CA GLU A 38 -10.26 14.25 14.58
C GLU A 38 -10.57 12.82 14.09
N ALA A 39 -11.75 12.29 14.43
CA ALA A 39 -12.24 11.03 13.88
C ALA A 39 -12.42 11.10 12.35
N ARG A 40 -12.97 12.19 11.81
CA ARG A 40 -13.05 12.40 10.36
C ARG A 40 -11.68 12.46 9.71
N ARG A 41 -10.72 13.14 10.33
CA ARG A 41 -9.33 13.18 9.84
C ARG A 41 -8.71 11.79 9.76
N TYR A 42 -8.89 10.97 10.80
CA TYR A 42 -8.41 9.58 10.79
C TYR A 42 -9.12 8.72 9.75
N LEU A 43 -10.45 8.82 9.64
CA LEU A 43 -11.23 8.05 8.67
C LEU A 43 -10.92 8.46 7.23
N SER A 44 -10.66 9.74 6.97
CA SER A 44 -10.17 10.21 5.66
C SER A 44 -8.78 9.66 5.35
N ALA A 45 -7.87 9.68 6.33
CA ALA A 45 -6.54 9.10 6.18
C ALA A 45 -6.55 7.58 5.93
N VAL A 46 -7.53 6.87 6.49
CA VAL A 46 -7.78 5.44 6.23
C VAL A 46 -8.44 5.24 4.87
N ARG A 47 -9.35 6.13 4.44
CA ARG A 47 -9.96 6.09 3.09
C ARG A 47 -8.96 6.29 1.96
N GLU A 48 -7.89 7.03 2.23
CA GLU A 48 -6.76 7.17 1.30
C GLU A 48 -5.91 5.90 1.19
N TRP A 49 -6.17 4.85 1.97
CA TRP A 49 -5.56 3.54 1.76
C TRP A 49 -6.31 2.84 0.62
N ALA A 50 -5.99 3.23 -0.62
CA ALA A 50 -6.33 2.43 -1.77
C ALA A 50 -5.60 1.08 -1.69
N SER A 51 -6.26 -0.01 -2.10
CA SER A 51 -5.57 -1.28 -2.37
C SER A 51 -4.46 -1.01 -3.38
N VAL A 52 -3.26 -1.52 -3.10
CA VAL A 52 -2.14 -1.39 -4.02
C VAL A 52 -2.15 -2.61 -4.91
N ASP A 53 -2.25 -2.40 -6.23
CA ASP A 53 -2.02 -3.45 -7.20
C ASP A 53 -0.52 -3.78 -7.23
N TRP A 54 -0.14 -4.82 -6.49
CA TRP A 54 1.26 -5.22 -6.38
C TRP A 54 1.82 -5.77 -7.68
N ASN A 55 0.99 -6.33 -8.57
CA ASN A 55 1.48 -6.76 -9.88
C ASN A 55 1.94 -5.54 -10.68
N GLU A 56 1.13 -4.48 -10.70
CA GLU A 56 1.49 -3.22 -11.36
C GLU A 56 2.73 -2.57 -10.72
N VAL A 57 2.85 -2.62 -9.38
CA VAL A 57 4.07 -2.16 -8.69
C VAL A 57 5.29 -2.95 -9.13
N TYR A 58 5.21 -4.29 -9.21
CA TYR A 58 6.32 -5.12 -9.63
C TYR A 58 6.68 -4.93 -11.10
N ASP A 59 5.71 -4.77 -11.98
CA ASP A 59 5.94 -4.45 -13.40
C ASP A 59 6.67 -3.10 -13.56
N ASP A 60 6.30 -2.10 -12.75
CA ASP A 60 7.00 -0.82 -12.74
C ASP A 60 8.40 -0.90 -12.12
N LEU A 61 8.58 -1.70 -11.06
CA LEU A 61 9.90 -1.96 -10.48
C LEU A 61 10.81 -2.60 -11.53
N ASP A 62 10.31 -3.62 -12.23
CA ASP A 62 11.01 -4.31 -13.31
C ASP A 62 11.42 -3.31 -14.40
N THR A 63 10.47 -2.50 -14.87
CA THR A 63 10.68 -1.49 -15.90
C THR A 63 11.73 -0.43 -15.50
N ILE A 64 11.64 0.08 -14.27
CA ILE A 64 12.49 1.19 -13.79
C ILE A 64 13.89 0.73 -13.42
N LEU A 65 14.02 -0.48 -12.85
CA LEU A 65 15.30 -1.02 -12.39
C LEU A 65 16.04 -1.79 -13.50
N HIS A 66 15.38 -2.53 -14.39
CA HIS A 66 16.06 -3.17 -15.54
C HIS A 66 16.46 -2.16 -16.62
N GLY A 67 15.74 -1.04 -16.76
CA GLY A 67 16.18 0.08 -17.57
C GLY A 67 17.52 0.69 -17.11
N GLU A 68 18.00 0.39 -15.89
CA GLU A 68 19.32 0.79 -15.39
C GLU A 68 20.46 -0.05 -15.97
N GLU A 69 20.27 -1.36 -16.13
CA GLU A 69 21.28 -2.26 -16.72
C GLU A 69 21.54 -1.92 -18.18
N GLU A 70 20.49 -1.60 -18.95
CA GLU A 70 20.64 -1.25 -20.37
C GLU A 70 21.43 0.06 -20.56
N ILE A 71 21.28 1.05 -19.66
CA ILE A 71 22.03 2.31 -19.71
C ILE A 71 23.48 2.12 -19.19
N SER A 72 23.68 1.22 -18.23
CA SER A 72 24.99 0.94 -17.61
C SER A 72 25.92 0.14 -18.54
N HIS A 73 25.38 -0.80 -19.34
CA HIS A 73 26.18 -1.61 -20.28
C HIS A 73 26.57 -0.89 -21.57
N HIS A 74 25.93 0.24 -21.90
CA HIS A 74 26.26 1.06 -23.08
C HIS A 74 27.29 2.18 -22.81
N ALA A 75 27.89 2.24 -21.60
CA ALA A 75 28.92 3.24 -21.26
C ALA A 75 30.34 2.93 -21.79
N ALA A 76 30.50 2.00 -22.75
CA ALA A 76 31.78 1.67 -23.39
C ALA A 76 31.86 2.03 -24.90
N GLY A 77 30.98 2.91 -25.39
CA GLY A 77 31.03 3.45 -26.76
C GLY A 77 30.25 4.77 -26.86
N PRO A 78 30.38 5.54 -27.97
CA PRO A 78 29.65 6.79 -28.14
C PRO A 78 28.16 6.48 -28.30
N SER A 79 27.46 6.40 -27.17
CA SER A 79 26.05 6.06 -27.10
C SER A 79 25.22 7.21 -27.66
N GLY A 80 24.75 7.01 -28.89
CA GLY A 80 23.62 7.78 -29.41
C GLY A 80 22.48 7.68 -28.41
N GLY A 81 22.01 8.83 -27.95
CA GLY A 81 20.96 8.94 -26.95
C GLY A 81 19.70 8.20 -27.40
N ALA A 82 19.52 6.98 -26.91
CA ALA A 82 18.21 6.37 -26.86
C ALA A 82 17.33 7.33 -26.04
N PRO A 83 16.14 7.72 -26.54
CA PRO A 83 15.23 8.54 -25.77
C PRO A 83 14.97 7.85 -24.44
N LEU A 84 15.13 8.56 -23.32
CA LEU A 84 14.61 8.08 -22.05
C LEU A 84 13.14 7.72 -22.27
N PRO A 85 12.67 6.53 -21.87
CA PRO A 85 11.28 6.17 -22.05
C PRO A 85 10.42 7.25 -21.38
N ASN A 86 9.38 7.69 -22.09
CA ASN A 86 8.49 8.74 -21.61
C ASN A 86 7.54 8.15 -20.57
N TYR A 87 8.04 7.98 -19.35
CA TYR A 87 7.26 7.51 -18.22
C TYR A 87 6.36 8.62 -17.70
N ASN A 88 5.15 8.24 -17.25
CA ASN A 88 4.36 9.13 -16.41
C ASN A 88 4.97 9.12 -14.99
N ASN A 89 6.00 9.95 -14.78
CA ASN A 89 6.74 10.03 -13.52
C ASN A 89 5.82 10.33 -12.33
N ASP A 90 4.72 11.07 -12.56
CA ASP A 90 3.77 11.43 -11.50
C ASP A 90 3.00 10.20 -11.04
N ALA A 91 2.49 9.40 -11.99
CA ALA A 91 1.80 8.16 -11.69
C ALA A 91 2.72 7.17 -10.96
N LEU A 92 3.95 6.99 -11.46
CA LEU A 92 4.95 6.11 -10.83
C LEU A 92 5.31 6.58 -9.42
N THR A 93 5.54 7.88 -9.25
CA THR A 93 5.83 8.48 -7.94
C THR A 93 4.69 8.21 -6.96
N GLN A 94 3.44 8.45 -7.35
CA GLN A 94 2.28 8.21 -6.49
C GLN A 94 2.12 6.72 -6.14
N ARG A 95 2.33 5.83 -7.11
CA ARG A 95 2.23 4.39 -6.91
C ARG A 95 3.29 3.88 -5.93
N PHE A 96 4.56 4.24 -6.11
CA PHE A 96 5.62 3.84 -5.17
C PHE A 96 5.45 4.48 -3.79
N LEU A 97 4.99 5.73 -3.70
CA LEU A 97 4.68 6.35 -2.42
C LEU A 97 3.56 5.61 -1.67
N MET A 98 2.53 5.14 -2.37
CA MET A 98 1.47 4.34 -1.77
C MET A 98 1.98 2.97 -1.32
N ALA A 99 2.76 2.28 -2.17
CA ALA A 99 3.38 1.00 -1.84
C ALA A 99 4.27 1.11 -0.59
N LEU A 100 5.15 2.11 -0.54
CA LEU A 100 6.00 2.39 0.63
C LEU A 100 5.18 2.70 1.89
N LYS A 101 4.11 3.50 1.77
CA LYS A 101 3.22 3.79 2.89
C LYS A 101 2.65 2.50 3.49
N LEU A 102 2.20 1.56 2.65
CA LEU A 102 1.66 0.27 3.11
C LEU A 102 2.74 -0.63 3.72
N LEU A 103 3.91 -0.74 3.10
CA LEU A 103 5.02 -1.55 3.63
C LEU A 103 5.48 -1.05 4.99
N VAL A 104 5.69 0.26 5.13
CA VAL A 104 6.04 0.89 6.42
C VAL A 104 4.95 0.64 7.46
N ALA A 105 3.67 0.77 7.10
CA ALA A 105 2.57 0.50 8.02
C ALA A 105 2.55 -0.96 8.51
N ARG A 106 2.80 -1.93 7.61
CA ARG A 106 2.91 -3.36 7.96
C ARG A 106 4.12 -3.61 8.87
N ALA A 107 5.27 -3.04 8.52
CA ALA A 107 6.50 -3.15 9.30
C ALA A 107 6.30 -2.66 10.75
N LEU A 108 5.70 -1.47 10.92
CA LEU A 108 5.44 -0.88 12.24
C LEU A 108 4.38 -1.67 13.02
N ARG A 109 3.33 -2.16 12.36
CA ARG A 109 2.31 -3.02 13.00
C ARG A 109 2.94 -4.26 13.64
N ASP A 110 3.89 -4.87 12.95
CA ASP A 110 4.58 -6.11 13.38
C ASP A 110 5.86 -5.84 14.20
N LYS A 111 6.14 -4.57 14.50
CA LYS A 111 7.32 -4.08 15.24
C LYS A 111 8.63 -4.56 14.63
N ALA A 112 8.69 -4.54 13.31
CA ALA A 112 9.85 -4.96 12.55
C ALA A 112 11.05 -4.04 12.82
N ASP A 113 10.78 -2.75 13.00
CA ASP A 113 11.76 -1.71 13.33
C ASP A 113 12.49 -1.96 14.67
N GLU A 114 11.83 -2.59 15.63
CA GLU A 114 12.45 -2.94 16.92
C GLU A 114 13.38 -4.17 16.81
N LYS A 115 13.13 -5.05 15.84
CA LYS A 115 13.79 -6.36 15.72
C LYS A 115 14.85 -6.42 14.62
N HIS A 116 14.72 -5.58 13.61
CA HIS A 116 15.47 -5.61 12.35
C HIS A 116 16.03 -4.20 12.06
N PRO A 117 17.31 -3.92 12.42
CA PRO A 117 17.91 -2.60 12.26
C PRO A 117 17.98 -2.09 10.82
N ASP A 118 18.10 -3.01 9.86
CA ASP A 118 18.02 -2.79 8.42
C ASP A 118 16.63 -2.31 8.00
N ILE A 119 15.56 -2.97 8.46
CA ILE A 119 14.17 -2.52 8.22
C ILE A 119 13.94 -1.15 8.86
N ALA A 120 14.45 -0.91 10.07
CA ALA A 120 14.35 0.40 10.72
C ALA A 120 15.03 1.52 9.90
N ALA A 121 16.20 1.24 9.32
CA ALA A 121 16.91 2.17 8.45
C ALA A 121 16.10 2.49 7.18
N LEU A 122 15.53 1.49 6.52
CA LEU A 122 14.69 1.69 5.33
C LEU A 122 13.39 2.45 5.65
N ILE A 123 12.77 2.21 6.80
CA ILE A 123 11.62 3.01 7.27
C ILE A 123 12.03 4.48 7.42
N GLY A 124 13.18 4.76 8.06
CA GLY A 124 13.70 6.12 8.20
C GLY A 124 13.94 6.83 6.87
N GLN A 125 14.50 6.10 5.90
CA GLN A 125 14.69 6.60 4.53
C GLN A 125 13.34 6.87 3.84
N ALA A 126 12.36 5.98 3.99
CA ALA A 126 11.05 6.11 3.37
C ALA A 126 10.26 7.30 3.91
N LEU A 127 10.36 7.55 5.22
CA LEU A 127 9.73 8.70 5.86
C LEU A 127 10.36 10.03 5.38
N THR A 128 11.69 10.08 5.30
CA THR A 128 12.43 11.25 4.80
C THR A 128 12.07 11.53 3.34
N LEU A 129 12.17 10.52 2.48
CA LEU A 129 11.91 10.67 1.05
C LEU A 129 10.46 11.09 0.79
N ARG A 130 9.49 10.53 1.51
CA ARG A 130 8.09 10.94 1.39
C ARG A 130 7.87 12.40 1.79
N ALA A 131 8.55 12.88 2.84
CA ALA A 131 8.46 14.28 3.25
C ALA A 131 9.03 15.22 2.16
N GLU A 132 10.14 14.85 1.53
CA GLU A 132 10.72 15.59 0.40
C GLU A 132 9.77 15.69 -0.80
N VAL A 133 9.08 14.59 -1.15
CA VAL A 133 8.08 14.62 -2.25
C VAL A 133 6.88 15.49 -1.90
N VAL A 134 6.36 15.40 -0.68
CA VAL A 134 5.20 16.19 -0.24
C VAL A 134 5.52 17.69 -0.18
N ALA A 135 6.75 18.06 0.18
CA ALA A 135 7.20 19.44 0.20
C ALA A 135 7.30 20.06 -1.21
N GLY A 136 7.28 19.24 -2.27
CA GLY A 136 7.52 19.69 -3.65
C GLY A 136 8.99 20.05 -3.92
N ASP A 137 9.88 19.79 -2.95
CA ASP A 137 11.31 20.07 -3.04
C ASP A 137 12.01 19.11 -4.01
N ALA A 138 11.46 17.90 -4.14
CA ALA A 138 11.87 16.95 -5.15
C ALA A 138 11.04 17.17 -6.42
N GLY A 139 11.56 17.94 -7.38
CA GLY A 139 10.99 17.90 -8.74
C GLY A 139 10.85 16.45 -9.20
N GLN A 140 9.73 16.11 -9.87
CA GLN A 140 9.38 14.75 -10.31
C GLN A 140 10.33 14.27 -11.42
N THR A 141 11.56 13.99 -11.03
CA THR A 141 12.63 13.51 -11.89
C THR A 141 12.62 11.99 -11.92
N ILE A 142 13.12 11.40 -13.01
CA ILE A 142 13.38 9.96 -13.09
C ILE A 142 14.30 9.47 -11.95
N GLY A 143 15.19 10.34 -11.44
CA GLY A 143 16.03 10.03 -10.28
C GLY A 143 15.23 9.84 -8.99
N LEU A 144 14.18 10.62 -8.76
CA LEU A 144 13.27 10.43 -7.64
C LEU A 144 12.51 9.10 -7.77
N VAL A 145 11.96 8.83 -8.95
CA VAL A 145 11.24 7.59 -9.25
C VAL A 145 12.12 6.37 -8.99
N ARG A 146 13.39 6.40 -9.42
CA ARG A 146 14.36 5.32 -9.17
C ARG A 146 14.66 5.12 -7.68
N LYS A 147 14.85 6.21 -6.92
CA LYS A 147 15.04 6.12 -5.46
C LYS A 147 13.83 5.47 -4.78
N LEU A 148 12.63 5.87 -5.17
CA LEU A 148 11.38 5.31 -4.66
C LEU A 148 11.26 3.82 -5.03
N ALA A 149 11.54 3.46 -6.27
CA ALA A 149 11.53 2.07 -6.74
C ALA A 149 12.49 1.19 -5.92
N ARG A 150 13.76 1.60 -5.79
CA ARG A 150 14.77 0.86 -5.04
C ARG A 150 14.36 0.64 -3.59
N LEU A 151 13.92 1.70 -2.93
CA LEU A 151 13.50 1.64 -1.54
C LEU A 151 12.24 0.78 -1.35
N THR A 152 11.34 0.77 -2.33
CA THR A 152 10.15 -0.09 -2.33
C THR A 152 10.54 -1.56 -2.42
N LEU A 153 11.46 -1.89 -3.35
CA LEU A 153 11.96 -3.25 -3.52
C LEU A 153 12.70 -3.75 -2.29
N ASP A 154 13.71 -3.00 -1.82
CA ASP A 154 14.54 -3.41 -0.68
C ASP A 154 13.67 -3.62 0.59
N LEU A 155 12.67 -2.77 0.82
CA LEU A 155 11.77 -2.92 1.97
C LEU A 155 10.79 -4.11 1.79
N ALA A 156 10.30 -4.35 0.58
CA ALA A 156 9.43 -5.49 0.30
C ALA A 156 10.16 -6.82 0.54
N GLU A 157 11.39 -6.95 0.05
CA GLU A 157 12.24 -8.13 0.21
C GLU A 157 12.54 -8.41 1.69
N LEU A 158 13.01 -7.41 2.45
CA LEU A 158 13.32 -7.62 3.87
C LEU A 158 12.09 -7.96 4.71
N LEU A 159 10.93 -7.38 4.38
CA LEU A 159 9.69 -7.75 5.07
C LEU A 159 9.22 -9.16 4.71
N GLU A 160 9.51 -9.65 3.50
CA GLU A 160 9.24 -11.02 3.11
C GLU A 160 10.18 -12.01 3.82
N GLU A 161 11.47 -11.70 3.87
CA GLU A 161 12.47 -12.48 4.61
C GLU A 161 12.15 -12.56 6.11
N ALA A 162 11.64 -11.47 6.69
CA ALA A 162 11.16 -11.43 8.07
C ALA A 162 9.81 -12.15 8.27
N GLY A 163 9.18 -12.64 7.20
CA GLY A 163 7.89 -13.33 7.23
C GLY A 163 6.69 -12.43 7.56
N ILE A 164 6.84 -11.12 7.43
CA ILE A 164 5.81 -10.11 7.73
C ILE A 164 4.86 -9.94 6.55
N VAL A 165 5.41 -10.00 5.34
CA VAL A 165 4.63 -10.08 4.10
C VAL A 165 4.90 -11.43 3.44
N ARG A 166 3.92 -11.95 2.71
CA ARG A 166 4.08 -13.19 1.96
C ARG A 166 3.37 -13.05 0.64
N GLY A 167 4.10 -13.19 -0.47
CA GLY A 167 3.55 -13.12 -1.81
C GLY A 167 2.60 -11.94 -1.96
N LEU A 168 3.15 -10.72 -1.98
CA LEU A 168 2.43 -9.43 -1.98
C LEU A 168 1.32 -9.29 -3.05
N VAL A 169 1.18 -10.25 -3.95
CA VAL A 169 -0.02 -10.50 -4.77
C VAL A 169 -1.26 -10.60 -3.87
N GLU A 170 -2.11 -9.58 -3.89
CA GLU A 170 -3.39 -9.62 -3.16
C GLU A 170 -4.27 -10.77 -3.69
N CYS A 171 -4.95 -11.47 -2.77
CA CYS A 171 -6.07 -12.38 -3.05
C CYS A 171 -7.36 -11.59 -3.30
#